data_AF-A0A2V7Y9Z1-F1
#
_entry.id   AF-A0A2V7Y9Z1-F1
#
_cell.length_a   1.000
_cell.length_b   1.000
_cell.length_c   1.000
_cell.angle_alpha   90.00
_cell.angle_beta   90.00
_cell.angle_gamma   90.00
#
_symmetry.space_group_name_H-M   'P 1'
#
loop_
_entity.id
_entity.type
_entity.pdbx_description
1 polymer ?
#
loop_
_entity_poly.entity_id
_entity_poly.type
_entity_poly.pdbx_seq_one_letter_code
_entity_poly.pdbx_strand_id
1 'polypeptide(L)'
;MRKAQTFAKKITEWELLNANIKPHLQDMPYLQEIVTALEALIAEAKGLDSQQEVARGQLQDLTHKRQETEKQGETLRRRAASHLKGSFGFTSDDLVKFGVRPRKTGPRGPRKSKPVTEPPPVNPSSKA
;
A
#
# COMPACT_ATOMS: atom_id res chain seq x y z
N MET A 1 -18.20 -16.97 8.35
CA MET A 1 -16.78 -16.58 8.59
C MET A 1 -16.66 -16.03 10.01
N ARG A 2 -15.88 -16.66 10.89
CA ARG A 2 -15.54 -16.05 12.19
C ARG A 2 -14.63 -14.85 11.89
N LYS A 3 -15.02 -13.64 12.32
CA LYS A 3 -14.16 -12.44 12.20
C LYS A 3 -12.85 -12.71 12.93
N ALA A 4 -11.71 -12.52 12.26
CA ALA A 4 -10.41 -12.58 12.92
C ALA A 4 -10.40 -11.55 14.06
N GLN A 5 -10.06 -12.01 15.27
CA GLN A 5 -9.95 -11.16 16.45
C GLN A 5 -8.79 -10.17 16.23
N THR A 6 -9.07 -8.87 16.21
CA THR A 6 -8.01 -7.85 16.09
C THR A 6 -7.13 -7.84 17.34
N PHE A 7 -5.88 -7.40 17.21
CA PHE A 7 -4.94 -7.34 18.33
C PHE A 7 -5.44 -6.44 19.46
N ALA A 8 -5.95 -5.25 19.13
CA ALA A 8 -6.63 -4.36 20.07
C ALA A 8 -7.76 -5.04 20.84
N LYS A 9 -8.56 -5.89 20.17
CA LYS A 9 -9.65 -6.62 20.84
C LYS A 9 -9.13 -7.66 21.84
N LYS A 10 -7.98 -8.29 21.55
CA LYS A 10 -7.32 -9.20 22.51
C LYS A 10 -6.82 -8.45 23.73
N ILE A 11 -6.20 -7.27 23.53
CA ILE A 11 -5.76 -6.41 24.63
C ILE A 11 -6.96 -6.06 25.53
N THR A 12 -8.09 -5.65 24.96
CA THR A 12 -9.29 -5.32 25.77
C THR A 12 -9.84 -6.53 26.54
N GLU A 13 -9.75 -7.74 25.99
CA GLU A 13 -10.17 -8.96 26.70
C GLU A 13 -9.24 -9.27 27.87
N TRP A 14 -7.94 -9.10 27.71
CA TRP A 14 -6.95 -9.29 28.78
C TRP A 14 -7.11 -8.24 29.89
N GLU A 15 -7.38 -6.99 29.53
CA GLU A 15 -7.66 -5.92 30.48
C GLU A 15 -8.91 -6.20 31.31
N LEU A 16 -9.99 -6.62 30.65
CA LEU A 16 -11.24 -6.97 31.31
C LEU A 16 -11.03 -8.13 32.29
N LEU A 17 -10.31 -9.16 31.87
CA LEU A 17 -9.95 -10.28 32.75
C LEU A 17 -9.16 -9.80 33.97
N ASN A 18 -8.12 -8.99 33.74
CA ASN A 18 -7.26 -8.51 34.81
C ASN A 18 -8.01 -7.58 35.79
N ALA A 19 -8.88 -6.70 35.27
CA ALA A 19 -9.73 -5.83 36.07
C ALA A 19 -10.72 -6.62 36.95
N ASN A 20 -11.23 -7.74 36.44
CA ASN A 20 -12.16 -8.61 37.18
C ASN A 20 -11.46 -9.48 38.22
N ILE A 21 -10.21 -9.90 38.00
CA ILE A 21 -9.47 -10.77 38.95
C ILE A 21 -8.93 -9.97 40.14
N LYS A 22 -8.48 -8.72 39.93
CA LYS A 22 -7.84 -7.91 40.98
C LYS A 22 -8.65 -7.79 42.30
N PRO A 23 -9.96 -7.55 42.29
CA PRO A 23 -10.76 -7.48 43.53
C PRO A 23 -10.77 -8.80 44.31
N HIS A 24 -10.58 -9.94 43.64
CA HIS A 24 -10.63 -11.28 44.21
C HIS A 24 -9.24 -11.86 44.53
N LEU A 25 -8.16 -11.09 44.35
CA LEU A 25 -6.80 -11.56 44.62
C LEU A 25 -6.56 -11.93 46.08
N GLN A 26 -7.28 -11.31 47.02
CA GLN A 26 -7.20 -11.67 48.44
C GLN A 26 -7.64 -13.12 48.70
N ASP A 27 -8.63 -13.59 47.94
CA ASP A 27 -9.14 -14.97 48.03
C ASP A 27 -8.30 -15.96 47.17
N MET A 28 -7.50 -15.43 46.23
CA MET A 28 -6.72 -16.21 45.27
C MET A 28 -5.27 -15.71 45.15
N PRO A 29 -4.48 -15.77 46.23
CA PRO A 29 -3.12 -15.21 46.26
C PRO A 29 -2.16 -15.89 45.27
N TYR A 30 -2.43 -17.15 44.90
CA TYR A 30 -1.65 -17.89 43.88
C TYR A 30 -1.77 -17.28 42.48
N LEU A 31 -2.75 -16.40 42.22
CA LEU A 31 -2.89 -15.67 40.96
C LEU A 31 -2.11 -14.36 40.93
N GLN A 32 -1.53 -13.92 42.05
CA GLN A 32 -0.84 -12.63 42.15
C GLN A 32 0.26 -12.50 41.09
N GLU A 33 1.13 -13.49 40.97
CA GLU A 33 2.23 -13.49 39.99
C GLU A 33 1.70 -13.46 38.55
N ILE A 34 0.64 -14.21 38.27
CA ILE A 34 0.02 -14.27 36.94
C ILE A 34 -0.61 -12.93 36.58
N VAL A 35 -1.33 -12.30 37.52
CA VAL A 35 -1.94 -10.98 37.33
C VAL A 35 -0.87 -9.94 37.06
N THR A 36 0.19 -9.90 37.86
CA THR A 36 1.31 -8.95 37.65
C THR A 36 1.99 -9.15 36.29
N ALA A 37 2.22 -10.40 35.89
CA ALA A 37 2.79 -10.70 34.57
C ALA A 37 1.86 -10.29 33.42
N LEU A 38 0.55 -10.58 33.55
CA LEU A 38 -0.45 -10.20 32.55
C LEU A 38 -0.54 -8.66 32.41
N GLU A 39 -0.44 -7.95 33.52
CA GLU A 39 -0.47 -6.49 33.59
C GLU A 39 0.72 -5.85 32.86
N ALA A 40 1.91 -6.38 33.07
CA ALA A 40 3.11 -5.97 32.34
C ALA A 40 2.98 -6.25 30.83
N LEU A 41 2.46 -7.42 30.46
CA LEU A 41 2.26 -7.79 29.07
C LEU A 41 1.23 -6.92 28.36
N ILE A 42 0.15 -6.52 29.04
CA ILE A 42 -0.84 -5.58 28.52
C ILE A 42 -0.19 -4.23 28.21
N ALA A 43 0.66 -3.73 29.11
CA ALA A 43 1.36 -2.46 28.89
C ALA A 43 2.30 -2.53 27.68
N GLU A 44 3.07 -3.62 27.55
CA GLU A 44 3.94 -3.86 26.39
C GLU A 44 3.13 -3.96 25.09
N ALA A 45 2.05 -4.73 25.09
CA ALA A 45 1.20 -4.93 23.92
C ALA A 45 0.62 -3.62 23.39
N LYS A 46 0.18 -2.71 24.28
CA LYS A 46 -0.27 -1.37 23.89
C LYS A 46 0.85 -0.53 23.30
N GLY A 47 2.06 -0.62 23.88
CA GLY A 47 3.24 0.04 23.34
C GLY A 47 3.54 -0.40 21.92
N LEU A 48 3.50 -1.71 21.67
CA LEU A 48 3.72 -2.28 20.33
C LEU A 48 2.63 -1.88 19.33
N ASP A 49 1.36 -1.88 19.73
CA ASP A 49 0.25 -1.45 18.87
C ASP A 49 0.40 0.02 18.44
N SER A 50 0.75 0.90 19.39
CA SER A 50 1.05 2.30 19.11
C SER A 50 2.25 2.47 18.16
N GLN A 51 3.35 1.76 18.41
CA GLN A 51 4.53 1.78 17.54
C GLN A 51 4.20 1.28 16.12
N GLN A 52 3.34 0.27 15.99
CA GLN A 52 2.88 -0.23 14.71
C GLN A 52 2.11 0.85 13.93
N GLU A 53 1.19 1.57 14.56
CA GLU A 53 0.45 2.65 13.90
C GLU A 53 1.37 3.81 13.48
N VAL A 54 2.34 4.18 14.32
CA VAL A 54 3.36 5.18 13.97
C VAL A 54 4.17 4.72 12.75
N ALA A 55 4.63 3.46 12.74
CA ALA A 55 5.41 2.91 11.63
C ALA A 55 4.58 2.86 10.32
N ARG A 56 3.27 2.60 10.40
CA ARG A 56 2.37 2.69 9.24
C ARG A 56 2.28 4.10 8.69
N GLY A 57 2.16 5.10 9.56
CA GLY A 57 2.20 6.51 9.16
C GLY A 57 3.51 6.86 8.43
N GLN A 58 4.65 6.48 9.03
CA GLN A 58 5.97 6.68 8.42
C GLN A 58 6.11 5.99 7.05
N LEU A 59 5.58 4.77 6.91
CA LEU A 59 5.59 4.05 5.65
C LEU A 59 4.77 4.78 4.57
N GLN A 60 3.62 5.33 4.94
CA GLN A 60 2.79 6.10 4.02
C GLN A 60 3.53 7.37 3.56
N ASP A 61 4.12 8.11 4.49
CA ASP A 61 4.90 9.32 4.17
C ASP A 61 6.10 9.01 3.27
N LEU A 62 6.84 7.94 3.57
CA LEU A 62 7.95 7.48 2.74
C LEU A 62 7.48 7.09 1.34
N THR A 63 6.33 6.44 1.24
CA THR A 63 5.74 6.06 -0.05
C THR A 63 5.39 7.29 -0.88
N HIS A 64 4.77 8.31 -0.27
CA HIS A 64 4.46 9.57 -0.94
C HIS A 64 5.75 10.28 -1.40
N LYS A 65 6.75 10.38 -0.52
CA LYS A 65 8.04 11.00 -0.84
C LYS A 65 8.76 10.29 -1.98
N ARG A 66 8.74 8.95 -2.00
CA ARG A 66 9.29 8.14 -3.10
C ARG A 66 8.60 8.46 -4.42
N GLN A 67 7.27 8.46 -4.45
CA GLN A 67 6.50 8.75 -5.66
C GLN A 67 6.77 10.16 -6.18
N GLU A 68 6.86 11.14 -5.29
CA GLU A 68 7.18 12.52 -5.68
C GLU A 68 8.59 12.62 -6.26
N THR A 69 9.57 12.00 -5.60
CA THR A 69 10.96 11.95 -6.09
C THR A 69 11.05 11.28 -7.46
N GLU A 70 10.29 10.20 -7.68
CA GLU A 70 10.24 9.50 -8.98
C GLU A 70 9.68 10.38 -10.09
N LYS A 71 8.60 11.12 -9.83
CA LYS A 71 8.02 12.08 -10.80
C LYS A 71 9.00 13.20 -11.14
N GLN A 72 9.69 13.75 -10.13
CA GLN A 72 10.69 14.78 -10.32
C GLN A 72 11.88 14.27 -11.14
N GLY A 73 12.37 13.08 -10.81
CA GLY A 73 13.45 12.41 -11.54
C GLY A 73 13.09 12.16 -13.01
N GLU A 74 11.90 11.65 -13.30
CA GLU A 74 11.44 11.42 -14.68
C GLU A 74 11.26 12.75 -15.44
N THR A 75 10.81 13.81 -14.77
CA THR A 75 10.70 15.15 -15.37
C THR A 75 12.08 15.70 -15.76
N LEU A 76 13.05 15.64 -14.85
CA LEU A 76 14.42 16.07 -15.10
C LEU A 76 15.08 15.25 -16.20
N ARG A 77 14.90 13.93 -16.17
CA ARG A 77 15.37 13.02 -17.22
C ARG A 77 14.80 13.39 -18.58
N ARG A 78 13.49 13.65 -18.69
CA ARG A 78 12.84 14.07 -19.94
C ARG A 78 13.35 15.41 -20.45
N ARG A 79 13.60 16.35 -19.54
CA ARG A 79 14.20 17.65 -19.89
C ARG A 79 15.60 17.46 -20.45
N ALA A 80 16.46 16.71 -19.75
CA ALA A 80 17.82 16.39 -20.21
C ALA A 80 17.81 15.68 -21.58
N ALA A 81 16.95 14.67 -21.74
CA ALA A 81 16.79 13.95 -23.01
C ALA A 81 16.34 14.86 -24.16
N SER A 82 15.49 15.85 -23.87
CA SER A 82 15.04 16.84 -24.86
C SER A 82 16.18 17.76 -25.29
N HIS A 83 17.01 18.23 -24.35
CA HIS A 83 18.19 19.03 -24.67
C HIS A 83 19.20 18.24 -25.51
N LEU A 84 19.49 16.99 -25.14
CA LEU A 84 20.38 16.11 -25.92
C LEU A 84 19.85 15.90 -27.34
N LYS A 85 18.53 15.66 -27.50
CA LYS A 85 17.91 15.55 -28.82
C LYS A 85 18.01 16.84 -29.65
N GLY A 86 17.89 17.99 -29.00
CA GLY A 86 18.08 19.29 -29.65
C GLY A 86 19.52 19.52 -30.11
N SER A 87 20.51 19.10 -29.33
CA SER A 87 21.94 19.28 -29.64
C SER A 87 22.48 18.28 -30.66
N PHE A 88 22.15 16.99 -30.54
CA PHE A 88 22.68 15.92 -31.40
C PHE A 88 21.79 15.61 -32.61
N GLY A 89 20.56 16.12 -32.64
CA GLY A 89 19.54 15.78 -33.62
C GLY A 89 18.69 14.57 -33.21
N PHE A 90 17.39 14.64 -33.53
CA PHE A 90 16.39 13.70 -33.02
C PHE A 90 16.56 12.25 -33.50
N THR A 91 17.34 12.02 -34.55
CA THR A 91 17.56 10.72 -35.20
C THR A 91 19.00 10.22 -35.03
N SER A 92 19.86 10.95 -34.30
CA SER A 92 21.26 10.55 -34.12
C SER A 92 21.38 9.35 -33.19
N ASP A 93 22.17 8.35 -33.62
CA ASP A 93 22.50 7.17 -32.82
C ASP A 93 23.39 7.52 -31.62
N ASP A 94 24.03 8.70 -31.60
CA ASP A 94 24.78 9.19 -30.44
C ASP A 94 23.90 9.38 -29.20
N LEU A 95 22.58 9.55 -29.36
CA LEU A 95 21.64 9.61 -28.24
C LEU A 95 21.60 8.30 -27.42
N VAL A 96 21.90 7.16 -28.05
CA VAL A 96 21.90 5.85 -27.39
C VAL A 96 22.97 5.78 -26.29
N LYS A 97 24.12 6.45 -26.48
CA LYS A 97 25.20 6.53 -25.49
C LYS A 97 24.74 7.18 -24.18
N PHE A 98 23.73 8.04 -24.23
CA PHE A 98 23.15 8.72 -23.07
C PHE A 98 21.88 8.03 -22.55
N GLY A 99 21.57 6.82 -23.02
CA GLY A 99 20.34 6.10 -22.66
C GLY A 99 19.06 6.74 -23.20
N VAL A 100 19.18 7.65 -24.19
CA VAL A 100 18.06 8.35 -24.81
C VAL A 100 17.75 7.67 -26.14
N ARG A 101 16.51 7.18 -26.30
CA ARG A 101 16.12 6.51 -27.55
C ARG A 101 15.91 7.55 -28.69
N PRO A 102 16.60 7.40 -29.85
CA PRO A 102 16.36 8.23 -31.02
C PRO A 102 14.91 8.10 -31.52
N ARG A 103 14.41 9.13 -32.19
CA ARG A 103 13.07 9.13 -32.80
C ARG A 103 13.11 8.23 -34.04
N LYS A 104 12.35 7.14 -34.02
CA LYS A 104 12.16 6.31 -35.21
C LYS A 104 11.37 7.11 -36.27
N THR A 105 11.91 7.24 -37.46
CA THR A 105 11.29 7.91 -38.63
C THR A 105 10.45 6.98 -39.50
N GLY A 106 10.19 5.74 -39.07
CA GLY A 106 9.38 4.78 -39.84
C GLY A 106 7.86 4.95 -39.71
N PRO A 107 7.06 4.36 -40.62
CA PRO A 107 5.60 4.42 -40.57
C PRO A 107 5.06 3.93 -39.23
N ARG A 108 4.13 4.68 -38.63
CA ARG A 108 3.35 4.17 -37.49
C ARG A 108 2.58 2.94 -37.97
N GLY A 109 2.92 1.77 -37.41
CA GLY A 109 2.22 0.52 -37.73
C GLY A 109 0.70 0.66 -37.53
N PRO A 110 -0.12 -0.06 -38.32
CA PRO A 110 -1.56 0.13 -38.35
C PRO A 110 -2.17 -0.09 -36.97
N ARG A 111 -3.00 0.87 -36.54
CA ARG A 111 -3.75 0.80 -35.29
C ARG A 111 -4.81 -0.29 -35.45
N LYS A 112 -4.67 -1.42 -34.75
CA LYS A 112 -5.71 -2.47 -34.74
C LYS A 112 -7.04 -1.83 -34.31
N SER A 113 -8.03 -1.83 -35.20
CA SER A 113 -9.39 -1.41 -34.91
C SER A 113 -9.98 -2.35 -33.85
N LYS A 114 -10.68 -1.78 -32.86
CA LYS A 114 -11.43 -2.59 -31.88
C LYS A 114 -12.61 -3.26 -32.61
N PRO A 115 -12.91 -4.54 -32.35
CA PRO A 115 -14.09 -5.19 -32.91
C PRO A 115 -15.36 -4.51 -32.39
N VAL A 116 -16.27 -4.19 -33.30
CA VAL A 116 -17.63 -3.71 -32.99
C VAL A 116 -18.42 -4.92 -32.50
N THR A 117 -18.82 -4.90 -31.23
CA THR A 117 -19.75 -5.90 -30.68
C THR A 117 -21.14 -5.63 -31.25
N GLU A 118 -21.69 -6.60 -31.96
CA GLU A 118 -23.07 -6.60 -32.47
C GLU A 118 -24.08 -6.53 -31.30
N PRO A 119 -25.19 -5.77 -31.41
CA PRO A 119 -26.15 -5.64 -30.32
C PRO A 119 -26.87 -6.98 -30.03
N PRO A 120 -27.17 -7.28 -28.75
CA PRO A 120 -27.76 -8.56 -28.35
C PRO A 120 -29.18 -8.74 -28.92
N PRO A 121 -29.57 -9.98 -29.27
CA PRO A 121 -30.90 -10.27 -29.81
C PRO A 121 -31.97 -10.06 -28.75
N VAL A 122 -32.99 -9.25 -29.10
CA VAL A 122 -34.19 -9.04 -28.28
C VAL A 122 -35.08 -10.27 -28.42
N ASN A 123 -35.20 -11.07 -27.37
CA ASN A 123 -36.08 -12.23 -27.35
C ASN A 123 -37.46 -11.80 -26.80
N PRO A 124 -38.58 -12.00 -27.53
CA PRO A 124 -39.90 -11.62 -27.04
C PRO A 124 -40.49 -12.77 -26.23
N SER A 125 -40.59 -12.60 -24.91
CA SER A 125 -41.46 -13.47 -24.11
C SER A 125 -41.87 -12.77 -22.82
N SER A 126 -43.12 -13.02 -22.41
CA SER A 126 -43.90 -12.36 -21.33
C SER A 126 -44.71 -11.17 -21.87
N LYS A 127 -46.05 -11.08 -21.77
CA LYS A 127 -47.01 -11.75 -20.87
C LYS A 127 -48.44 -11.38 -21.31
N ALA A 128 -49.41 -12.26 -21.00
CA ALA A 128 -50.80 -12.03 -20.56
C ALA A 128 -51.77 -13.01 -21.22
#